data_AF-A0A7Z9E085-F1
#
_entry.id   AF-A0A7Z9E085-F1
#
_cell.length_a   1.000
_cell.length_b   1.000
_cell.length_c   1.000
_cell.angle_alpha   90.00
_cell.angle_beta   90.00
_cell.angle_gamma   90.00
#
_symmetry.space_group_name_H-M   'P 1'
#
loop_
_entity.id
_entity.type
_entity.pdbx_description
1 polymer ?
#
loop_
_entity_poly.entity_id
_entity_poly.type
_entity_poly.pdbx_seq_one_letter_code
_entity_poly.pdbx_strand_id
1 'polypeptide(L)'
;MLKVAKRWCDAPFYYSPSPNPSNISLNSIQPVKILQKNLFGISFYQTIINLTDPENLITIGLANNAPQANSSQKSFGDESFTNFVKRYPAAVVANGTFFSKDAEKRVMGNMVGEGKFLKYSRWENFWTTLGLKAGNRPEMITAIALRAREQGTGNREQ
;
A
#
# COMPACT_ATOMS: atom_id res chain seq x y z
N MET A 1 60.35 -19.84 6.88
CA MET A 1 59.08 -20.59 7.01
C MET A 1 57.99 -19.73 6.42
N LEU A 2 57.38 -20.17 5.32
CA LEU A 2 56.34 -19.45 4.61
C LEU A 2 54.97 -19.80 5.21
N LYS A 3 54.20 -18.80 5.62
CA LYS A 3 52.73 -18.82 5.51
C LYS A 3 52.26 -17.42 5.12
N VAL A 4 51.61 -17.36 3.96
CA VAL A 4 50.94 -16.20 3.37
C VAL A 4 49.43 -16.45 3.43
N ALA A 5 48.68 -15.46 3.92
CA ALA A 5 47.31 -15.11 3.52
C ALA A 5 47.11 -13.63 3.91
N LYS A 6 47.42 -12.67 3.04
CA LYS A 6 46.51 -11.98 2.09
C LYS A 6 45.28 -11.39 2.83
N ARG A 7 45.39 -10.14 3.33
CA ARG A 7 44.88 -8.87 2.74
C ARG A 7 43.41 -9.01 2.29
N TRP A 8 42.49 -8.15 2.70
CA TRP A 8 42.52 -6.70 2.45
C TRP A 8 42.09 -5.83 3.64
N CYS A 9 42.85 -4.76 3.84
CA CYS A 9 42.55 -3.59 4.64
C CYS A 9 41.60 -2.64 3.90
N ASP A 10 40.75 -1.98 4.68
CA ASP A 10 40.42 -0.55 4.66
C ASP A 10 39.91 0.07 3.36
N ALA A 11 38.59 0.24 3.28
CA ALA A 11 38.02 1.49 2.79
C ALA A 11 37.41 2.21 4.00
N PRO A 12 37.75 3.48 4.27
CA PRO A 12 37.08 4.24 5.33
C PRO A 12 35.60 4.33 4.96
N PHE A 13 34.73 4.03 5.92
CA PHE A 13 33.31 4.26 5.80
C PHE A 13 33.10 5.73 5.41
N TYR A 14 32.72 5.97 4.15
CA TYR A 14 32.11 7.24 3.78
C TYR A 14 30.77 7.29 4.52
N TYR A 15 30.78 7.95 5.68
CA TYR A 15 29.58 8.52 6.26
C TYR A 15 29.03 9.46 5.18
N SER A 16 28.03 9.00 4.41
CA SER A 16 27.19 9.93 3.68
C SER A 16 26.52 10.77 4.74
N PRO A 17 26.71 12.10 4.78
CA PRO A 17 25.88 12.93 5.64
C PRO A 17 24.43 12.63 5.25
N SER A 18 23.65 12.21 6.25
CA SER A 18 22.18 12.21 6.15
C SER A 18 21.78 13.51 5.48
N PRO A 19 20.90 13.51 4.46
CA PRO A 19 20.40 14.76 3.92
C PRO A 19 19.82 15.54 5.09
N ASN A 20 20.50 16.64 5.43
CA ASN A 20 20.01 17.60 6.41
C ASN A 20 18.56 17.87 6.01
N PRO A 21 17.56 17.68 6.90
CA PRO A 21 16.23 18.19 6.67
C PRO A 21 16.37 19.71 6.74
N SER A 22 16.84 20.28 5.62
CA SER A 22 16.74 21.69 5.30
C SER A 22 15.30 22.07 5.61
N ASN A 23 15.14 23.19 6.30
CA ASN A 23 13.88 23.80 6.72
C ASN A 23 12.90 23.92 5.55
N ILE A 24 12.28 22.81 5.14
CA ILE A 24 11.03 22.83 4.42
C ILE A 24 10.05 23.34 5.46
N SER A 25 9.64 24.59 5.30
CA SER A 25 8.48 25.12 6.01
C SER A 25 7.31 24.18 5.72
N LEU A 26 7.05 23.24 6.64
CA LEU A 26 5.93 22.29 6.59
C LEU A 26 4.58 23.02 6.63
N ASN A 27 4.57 24.32 6.88
CA ASN A 27 3.38 25.16 7.00
C ASN A 27 2.64 25.40 5.66
N SER A 28 3.17 24.98 4.51
CA SER A 28 2.49 25.15 3.21
C SER A 28 1.96 23.85 2.58
N ILE A 29 2.30 22.70 3.14
CA ILE A 29 1.90 21.41 2.57
C ILE A 29 0.65 20.94 3.30
N GLN A 30 -0.50 20.96 2.62
CA GLN A 30 -1.73 20.41 3.17
C GLN A 30 -1.71 18.88 3.03
N PRO A 31 -1.66 18.10 4.14
CA PRO A 31 -1.46 16.66 4.06
C PRO A 31 -2.66 15.95 3.40
N VAL A 32 -3.87 16.42 3.71
CA VAL A 32 -5.13 15.92 3.16
C VAL A 32 -6.04 17.10 2.82
N LYS A 33 -6.65 17.06 1.63
CA LYS A 33 -7.63 18.05 1.16
C LYS A 33 -8.92 17.33 0.75
N ILE A 34 -10.05 17.80 1.26
CA ILE A 34 -11.37 17.27 0.92
C ILE A 34 -12.14 18.34 0.14
N LEU A 35 -12.70 17.95 -0.99
CA LEU A 35 -13.48 18.82 -1.87
C LEU A 35 -14.86 18.20 -2.11
N GLN A 36 -15.91 19.00 -2.04
CA GLN A 36 -17.21 18.62 -2.60
C GLN A 36 -17.23 19.02 -4.08
N LYS A 37 -17.60 18.08 -4.94
CA LYS A 37 -17.68 18.26 -6.39
C LYS A 37 -19.03 17.81 -6.91
N ASN A 38 -19.35 18.24 -8.12
CA ASN A 38 -20.54 17.86 -8.85
C ASN A 38 -20.14 17.31 -10.21
N LEU A 39 -20.74 16.19 -10.62
CA LEU A 39 -20.58 15.63 -11.96
C LEU A 39 -21.96 15.18 -12.45
N PHE A 40 -22.42 15.75 -13.56
CA PHE A 40 -23.76 15.51 -14.12
C PHE A 40 -24.91 15.67 -13.10
N GLY A 41 -24.81 16.66 -12.21
CA GLY A 41 -25.80 16.93 -11.15
C GLY A 41 -25.70 16.01 -9.93
N ILE A 42 -24.73 15.09 -9.89
CA ILE A 42 -24.48 14.20 -8.75
C ILE A 42 -23.34 14.80 -7.91
N SER A 43 -23.64 15.10 -6.65
CA SER A 43 -22.64 15.58 -5.69
C SER A 43 -21.81 14.43 -5.13
N PHE A 44 -20.50 14.61 -5.03
CA PHE A 44 -19.58 13.65 -4.44
C PHE A 44 -18.43 14.33 -3.72
N TYR A 45 -17.79 13.62 -2.79
CA TYR A 45 -16.57 14.07 -2.12
C TYR A 45 -15.34 13.51 -2.81
N GLN A 46 -14.34 14.37 -3.03
CA GLN A 46 -13.01 14.00 -3.49
C GLN A 46 -11.99 14.29 -2.39
N THR A 47 -11.27 13.25 -1.99
CA THR A 47 -10.10 13.37 -1.10
C THR A 47 -8.84 13.37 -1.95
N ILE A 48 -7.97 14.33 -1.70
CA ILE A 48 -6.63 14.44 -2.29
C ILE A 48 -5.63 14.30 -1.14
N ILE A 49 -4.72 13.34 -1.24
CA ILE A 49 -3.70 13.07 -0.23
C ILE A 49 -2.34 13.41 -0.81
N ASN A 50 -1.53 14.18 -0.09
CA ASN A 50 -0.18 14.46 -0.52
C ASN A 50 0.78 13.32 -0.13
N LEU A 51 1.20 12.51 -1.09
CA LEU A 51 2.12 11.40 -0.85
C LEU A 51 3.57 11.84 -0.57
N THR A 52 3.93 13.10 -0.83
CA THR A 52 5.29 13.60 -0.54
C THR A 52 5.48 14.06 0.90
N ASP A 53 4.39 14.20 1.65
CA ASP A 53 4.44 14.50 3.08
C ASP A 53 4.87 13.24 3.84
N PRO A 54 6.03 13.24 4.53
CA PRO A 54 6.50 12.07 5.27
C PRO A 54 5.63 11.76 6.50
N GLU A 55 4.84 12.71 6.99
CA GLU A 55 3.94 12.52 8.14
C GLU A 55 2.60 11.87 7.73
N ASN A 56 2.32 11.77 6.43
CA ASN A 56 1.12 11.09 5.94
C ASN A 56 1.28 9.57 6.02
N LEU A 57 0.59 8.96 6.98
CA LEU A 57 0.44 7.51 7.06
C LEU A 57 -0.81 7.04 6.30
N ILE A 58 -0.60 6.16 5.33
CA ILE A 58 -1.68 5.45 4.62
C ILE A 58 -1.55 3.97 4.95
N THR A 59 -2.60 3.39 5.52
CA THR A 59 -2.63 1.98 5.92
C THR A 59 -4.00 1.35 5.69
N ILE A 60 -4.06 0.04 5.85
CA ILE A 60 -5.28 -0.75 5.77
C ILE A 60 -5.60 -1.25 7.18
N GLY A 61 -6.75 -0.82 7.71
CA GLY A 61 -7.33 -1.42 8.90
C GLY A 61 -8.15 -2.66 8.56
N LEU A 62 -8.20 -3.63 9.47
CA LEU A 62 -9.05 -4.81 9.33
C LEU A 62 -10.31 -4.69 10.19
N ALA A 63 -11.41 -5.21 9.67
CA ALA A 63 -12.65 -5.33 10.41
C ALA A 63 -12.45 -6.16 11.68
N ASN A 64 -13.23 -5.84 12.72
CA ASN A 64 -13.17 -6.46 14.04
C ASN A 64 -11.80 -6.39 14.74
N ASN A 65 -10.94 -5.43 14.34
CA ASN A 65 -9.55 -5.31 14.82
C ASN A 65 -8.75 -6.62 14.67
N ALA A 66 -9.04 -7.37 13.60
CA ALA A 66 -8.42 -8.66 13.39
C ALA A 66 -6.93 -8.50 13.02
N PRO A 67 -6.04 -9.42 13.45
CA PRO A 67 -4.64 -9.40 13.05
C PRO A 67 -4.42 -9.90 11.62
N GLN A 68 -5.40 -10.61 11.04
CA GLN A 68 -5.42 -11.10 9.67
C GLN A 68 -6.85 -11.14 9.15
N ALA A 69 -7.05 -10.97 7.85
CA ALA A 69 -8.40 -10.84 7.30
C ALA A 69 -9.17 -12.18 7.27
N ASN A 70 -8.47 -13.26 6.90
CA ASN A 70 -9.01 -14.61 6.82
C ASN A 70 -8.05 -15.60 7.50
N SER A 71 -8.59 -16.62 8.15
CA SER A 71 -7.88 -17.84 8.53
C SER A 71 -8.53 -19.05 7.85
N SER A 72 -8.01 -20.27 8.09
CA SER A 72 -8.65 -21.49 7.61
C SER A 72 -9.98 -21.79 8.32
N GLN A 73 -10.27 -21.15 9.45
CA GLN A 73 -11.46 -21.39 10.27
C GLN A 73 -12.49 -20.26 10.19
N LYS A 74 -12.07 -19.03 9.90
CA LYS A 74 -12.95 -17.85 9.98
C LYS A 74 -12.47 -16.70 9.09
N SER A 75 -13.42 -15.90 8.59
CA SER A 75 -13.14 -14.54 8.11
C SER A 75 -13.59 -13.48 9.11
N PHE A 76 -12.87 -12.37 9.11
CA PHE A 76 -13.19 -11.19 9.91
C PHE A 76 -13.72 -10.03 9.05
N GLY A 77 -14.09 -10.30 7.79
CA GLY A 77 -14.38 -9.28 6.79
C GLY A 77 -15.62 -8.42 7.01
N ASP A 78 -16.54 -8.84 7.89
CA ASP A 78 -17.80 -8.15 8.11
C ASP A 78 -17.79 -7.36 9.43
N GLU A 79 -18.02 -6.06 9.33
CA GLU A 79 -18.26 -5.16 10.44
C GLU A 79 -18.99 -3.91 9.95
N SER A 80 -19.84 -3.33 10.79
CA SER A 80 -20.39 -1.99 10.52
C SER A 80 -19.28 -0.96 10.34
N PHE A 81 -19.37 -0.14 9.29
CA PHE A 81 -18.40 0.91 9.00
C PHE A 81 -18.28 1.93 10.15
N THR A 82 -19.37 2.23 10.85
CA THR A 82 -19.36 3.14 12.01
C THR A 82 -18.47 2.62 13.15
N ASN A 83 -18.53 1.32 13.47
CA ASN A 83 -17.66 0.75 14.49
C ASN A 83 -16.19 0.72 14.04
N PHE A 84 -15.96 0.47 12.75
CA PHE A 84 -14.63 0.54 12.16
C PHE A 84 -14.03 1.95 12.33
N VAL A 85 -14.74 3.00 11.89
CA VAL A 85 -14.28 4.39 11.96
C VAL A 85 -14.00 4.82 13.41
N LYS A 86 -14.82 4.39 14.38
CA LYS A 86 -14.59 4.70 15.81
C LYS A 86 -13.25 4.19 16.34
N ARG A 87 -12.71 3.11 15.76
CA ARG A 87 -11.40 2.56 16.18
C ARG A 87 -10.21 3.21 15.50
N TYR A 88 -10.39 3.82 14.33
CA TYR A 88 -9.30 4.38 13.53
C TYR A 88 -9.38 5.91 13.55
N PRO A 89 -8.63 6.60 14.43
CA PRO A 89 -8.56 8.05 14.45
C PRO A 89 -7.72 8.57 13.26
N ALA A 90 -8.32 8.54 12.07
CA ALA A 90 -7.70 9.00 10.83
C ALA A 90 -8.43 10.24 10.29
N ALA A 91 -7.70 11.10 9.55
CA ALA A 91 -8.29 12.26 8.89
C ALA A 91 -9.36 11.86 7.86
N VAL A 92 -9.17 10.72 7.19
CA VAL A 92 -10.13 10.13 6.25
C VAL A 92 -10.12 8.62 6.42
N VAL A 93 -11.31 8.03 6.48
CA VAL A 93 -11.53 6.58 6.44
C VAL A 93 -12.49 6.28 5.30
N ALA A 94 -12.17 5.27 4.50
CA ALA A 94 -13.00 4.80 3.40
C ALA A 94 -13.09 3.27 3.44
N ASN A 95 -14.20 2.72 2.94
CA ASN A 95 -14.32 1.28 2.73
C ASN A 95 -13.30 0.83 1.67
N GLY A 96 -12.73 -0.36 1.88
CA GLY A 96 -11.69 -0.92 1.03
C GLY A 96 -12.23 -2.01 0.09
N THR A 97 -11.59 -3.18 0.18
CA THR A 97 -11.84 -4.33 -0.71
C THR A 97 -13.21 -4.99 -0.50
N PHE A 98 -13.51 -5.96 -1.36
CA PHE A 98 -14.71 -6.78 -1.35
C PHE A 98 -14.62 -7.92 -0.33
N PHE A 99 -15.77 -8.46 0.04
CA PHE A 99 -15.89 -9.71 0.78
C PHE A 99 -17.03 -10.57 0.19
N SER A 100 -16.97 -11.89 0.38
CA SER A 100 -17.99 -12.81 -0.13
C SER A 100 -19.36 -12.52 0.51
N LYS A 101 -20.44 -12.72 -0.25
CA LYS A 101 -21.80 -12.52 0.27
C LYS A 101 -22.34 -13.72 1.05
N ASP A 102 -21.68 -14.88 0.98
CA ASP A 102 -22.00 -16.08 1.73
C ASP A 102 -21.87 -15.89 3.25
N ALA A 103 -22.23 -16.93 4.01
CA ALA A 103 -22.16 -16.91 5.47
C ALA A 103 -20.74 -16.76 6.01
N GLU A 104 -19.71 -17.03 5.19
CA GLU A 104 -18.32 -17.02 5.63
C GLU A 104 -17.68 -15.63 5.47
N LYS A 105 -18.28 -14.72 4.70
CA LYS A 105 -17.88 -13.29 4.58
C LYS A 105 -16.39 -13.09 4.30
N ARG A 106 -15.79 -13.96 3.50
CA ARG A 106 -14.37 -13.98 3.18
C ARG A 106 -13.93 -12.68 2.52
N VAL A 107 -12.98 -12.00 3.13
CA VAL A 107 -12.31 -10.86 2.49
C VAL A 107 -11.62 -11.32 1.21
N MET A 108 -11.72 -10.53 0.15
CA MET A 108 -11.13 -10.80 -1.16
C MET A 108 -9.99 -9.82 -1.44
N GLY A 109 -9.09 -10.21 -2.34
CA GLY A 109 -7.87 -9.49 -2.66
C GLY A 109 -6.70 -9.85 -1.75
N ASN A 110 -5.50 -9.59 -2.25
CA ASN A 110 -4.28 -9.60 -1.44
C ASN A 110 -4.11 -8.23 -0.78
N MET A 111 -3.66 -8.24 0.48
CA MET A 111 -3.56 -7.01 1.26
C MET A 111 -2.27 -6.99 2.06
N VAL A 112 -1.60 -5.85 2.00
CA VAL A 112 -0.44 -5.52 2.80
C VAL A 112 -0.72 -4.20 3.50
N GLY A 113 -0.55 -4.17 4.83
CA GLY A 113 -0.66 -2.97 5.65
C GLY A 113 0.55 -2.88 6.56
N GLU A 114 1.12 -1.69 6.71
CA GLU A 114 2.30 -1.48 7.57
C GLU A 114 3.49 -2.41 7.24
N GLY A 115 3.63 -2.78 5.97
CA GLY A 115 4.65 -3.72 5.50
C GLY A 115 4.40 -5.20 5.86
N LYS A 116 3.25 -5.54 6.44
CA LYS A 116 2.86 -6.91 6.82
C LYS A 116 1.75 -7.44 5.92
N PHE A 117 1.81 -8.74 5.60
CA PHE A 117 0.69 -9.40 4.93
C PHE A 117 -0.51 -9.50 5.87
N LEU A 118 -1.58 -8.81 5.51
CA LEU A 118 -2.88 -8.91 6.19
C LEU A 118 -3.72 -10.04 5.59
N LYS A 119 -3.48 -10.35 4.32
CA LYS A 119 -4.03 -11.49 3.59
C LYS A 119 -3.20 -11.77 2.34
N TYR A 120 -2.94 -13.05 2.07
CA TYR A 120 -2.32 -13.48 0.83
C TYR A 120 -2.96 -14.77 0.30
N SER A 121 -3.25 -14.80 -1.00
CA SER A 121 -3.68 -15.96 -1.76
C SER A 121 -3.11 -15.89 -3.18
N ARG A 122 -2.37 -16.93 -3.58
CA ARG A 122 -1.84 -17.05 -4.95
C ARG A 122 -2.92 -17.04 -6.03
N TRP A 123 -4.13 -17.44 -5.67
CA TRP A 123 -5.27 -17.55 -6.59
C TRP A 123 -6.00 -16.24 -6.82
N GLU A 124 -5.65 -15.18 -6.08
CA GLU A 124 -6.28 -13.86 -6.19
C GLU A 124 -5.38 -12.80 -6.86
N ASN A 125 -4.29 -13.25 -7.50
CA ASN A 125 -3.34 -12.38 -8.21
C ASN A 125 -3.85 -11.87 -9.57
N PHE A 126 -5.11 -12.11 -9.93
CA PHE A 126 -5.64 -11.80 -11.26
C PHE A 126 -6.37 -10.46 -11.34
N TRP A 127 -6.60 -9.82 -10.20
CA TRP A 127 -7.34 -8.56 -10.11
C TRP A 127 -6.43 -7.33 -10.16
N THR A 128 -7.03 -6.16 -10.36
CA THR A 128 -6.31 -4.90 -10.20
C THR A 128 -5.93 -4.69 -8.74
N THR A 129 -4.64 -4.50 -8.49
CA THR A 129 -4.10 -4.17 -7.18
C THR A 129 -3.62 -2.73 -7.20
N LEU A 130 -4.07 -1.94 -6.22
CA LEU A 130 -3.55 -0.62 -5.93
C LEU A 130 -2.72 -0.71 -4.64
N GLY A 131 -1.55 -0.08 -4.63
CA GLY A 131 -0.70 -0.05 -3.45
C GLY A 131 0.29 1.11 -3.44
N LEU A 132 1.03 1.21 -2.35
CA LEU A 132 2.14 2.13 -2.18
C LEU A 132 3.42 1.31 -1.97
N LYS A 133 4.45 1.57 -2.78
CA LYS A 133 5.80 1.06 -2.53
C LYS A 133 6.53 1.92 -1.52
N ALA A 134 7.72 1.48 -1.12
CA ALA A 134 8.66 2.25 -0.33
C ALA A 134 8.83 3.69 -0.88
N GLY A 135 8.82 4.67 0.03
CA GLY A 135 8.86 6.09 -0.31
C GLY A 135 7.54 6.63 -0.89
N ASN A 136 6.39 6.11 -0.46
CA ASN A 136 5.05 6.55 -0.86
C ASN A 136 4.80 6.58 -2.38
N ARG A 137 5.46 5.69 -3.12
CA ARG A 137 5.32 5.63 -4.59
C ARG A 137 4.07 4.83 -4.96
N PRO A 138 3.05 5.44 -5.58
CA PRO A 138 1.84 4.71 -5.95
C PRO A 138 2.13 3.72 -7.06
N GLU A 139 1.52 2.55 -6.96
CA GLU A 139 1.54 1.52 -7.99
C GLU A 139 0.14 0.97 -8.20
N MET A 140 -0.21 0.76 -9.47
CA MET A 140 -1.38 0.01 -9.87
C MET A 140 -0.94 -1.10 -10.83
N ILE A 141 -1.26 -2.34 -10.48
CA ILE A 141 -0.97 -3.52 -11.30
C ILE A 141 -2.29 -4.16 -11.69
N THR A 142 -2.48 -4.40 -12.99
CA THR A 142 -3.58 -5.21 -13.51
C THR A 142 -2.99 -6.44 -14.19
N ALA A 143 -3.30 -7.64 -13.69
CA ALA A 143 -2.64 -8.88 -14.12
C ALA A 143 -2.77 -9.16 -15.64
N ILE A 144 -3.91 -8.80 -16.25
CA ILE A 144 -4.13 -8.95 -17.70
C ILE A 144 -3.17 -8.04 -18.50
N ALA A 145 -2.85 -6.86 -17.98
CA ALA A 145 -1.93 -5.92 -18.64
C ALA A 145 -0.46 -6.36 -18.55
N LEU A 146 -0.07 -7.09 -17.49
CA LEU A 146 1.28 -7.64 -17.35
C LEU A 146 1.56 -8.74 -18.38
N ARG A 147 0.60 -9.67 -18.60
CA ARG A 147 0.74 -10.71 -19.61
C ARG A 147 0.88 -10.14 -21.03
N ALA A 148 0.15 -9.06 -21.34
CA ALA A 148 0.27 -8.39 -22.64
C ALA A 148 1.64 -7.72 -22.83
N ARG A 149 2.25 -7.19 -21.76
CA ARG A 149 3.61 -6.62 -21.81
C ARG A 149 4.69 -7.68 -21.97
N GLU A 150 4.56 -8.81 -21.28
CA GLU A 150 5.50 -9.94 -21.39
C GLU A 150 5.44 -10.63 -22.77
N GLN A 151 4.27 -10.66 -23.41
CA GLN A 151 4.11 -11.20 -24.76
C GLN A 151 4.52 -10.23 -25.88
N GLY A 152 4.63 -8.93 -25.59
CA GLY A 152 5.01 -7.91 -26.58
C GLY A 152 6.52 -7.72 -26.79
N THR A 153 7.37 -8.30 -25.92
CA THR A 153 8.83 -8.19 -26.00
C THR A 153 9.51 -9.39 -26.69
N GLY A 154 8.75 -10.37 -27.19
CA GLY A 154 9.29 -11.62 -27.72
C GLY A 154 9.59 -11.68 -29.22
N ASN A 155 9.19 -10.70 -30.02
CA ASN A 155 9.32 -10.75 -31.50
C ASN A 155 9.95 -9.48 -32.07
N ARG A 156 11.25 -9.29 -31.85
CA ARG A 156 12.11 -8.46 -32.72
C ARG A 156 13.53 -9.02 -32.70
N GLU A 157 13.74 -10.11 -33.43
CA GLU A 157 15.02 -10.51 -33.99
C GLU A 157 14.77 -11.76 -34.87
N GLN A 158 14.46 -11.52 -36.14
CA GLN A 158 14.81 -12.36 -37.30
C GLN A 158 15.03 -11.44 -38.49
#